data_AF-A0A7C5VEX8-F1
#
_entry.id   AF-A0A7C5VEX8-F1
#
_cell.length_a   1.000
_cell.length_b   1.000
_cell.length_c   1.000
_cell.angle_alpha   90.00
_cell.angle_beta   90.00
_cell.angle_gamma   90.00
#
_symmetry.space_group_name_H-M   'P 1'
#
loop_
_entity.id
_entity.type
_entity.pdbx_description
1 polymer ?
#
loop_
_entity_poly.entity_id
_entity_poly.type
_entity_poly.pdbx_seq_one_letter_code
_entity_poly.pdbx_strand_id
1 'polypeptide(L)'
;MASHTVEVARLSPHRYVTRCGCGGGTYHLHWDAGTFRLTEEAVRYLVRVLGEILSPEGAGVVWLGSVGLRLARGEGWQLQRLLAESLRPEKEVPELQAVWLRYTN
;
A
#
# COMPACT_ATOMS: atom_id res chain seq x y z
N MET A 1 15.06 11.41 13.87
CA MET A 1 13.66 11.86 13.79
C MET A 1 12.81 10.62 13.58
N ALA A 2 11.90 10.31 14.51
CA ALA A 2 11.02 9.15 14.34
C ALA A 2 10.13 9.39 13.12
N SER A 3 10.09 8.44 12.20
CA SER A 3 9.16 8.47 11.06
C SER A 3 7.74 8.45 11.63
N HIS A 4 6.93 9.47 11.35
CA HIS A 4 5.50 9.52 11.70
C HIS A 4 4.63 8.59 10.83
N THR A 5 5.28 7.76 10.01
CA THR A 5 4.65 6.79 9.11
C THR A 5 5.09 5.38 9.49
N VAL A 6 4.15 4.43 9.40
CA VAL A 6 4.36 3.00 9.65
C VAL A 6 4.24 2.27 8.33
N GLU A 7 5.16 1.35 8.02
CA GLU A 7 5.03 0.48 6.85
C GLU A 7 3.90 -0.52 7.04
N VAL A 8 3.01 -0.61 6.05
CA VAL A 8 1.82 -1.47 6.09
C VAL A 8 1.86 -2.57 5.02
N ALA A 9 2.67 -2.40 3.97
CA ALA A 9 2.91 -3.43 2.97
C ALA A 9 4.21 -3.15 2.20
N ARG A 10 4.92 -4.20 1.78
CA ARG A 10 6.19 -4.08 1.05
C ARG A 10 6.27 -5.09 -0.08
N LEU A 11 6.59 -4.61 -1.27
CA LEU A 11 6.88 -5.44 -2.44
C LEU A 11 8.40 -5.57 -2.65
N SER A 12 9.13 -4.46 -2.51
CA SER A 12 10.59 -4.41 -2.64
C SER A 12 11.15 -3.23 -1.81
N PRO A 13 12.47 -3.08 -1.67
CA PRO A 13 13.07 -1.96 -0.93
C PRO A 13 12.66 -0.55 -1.42
N HIS A 14 12.29 -0.40 -2.69
CA HIS A 14 11.89 0.88 -3.29
C HIS A 14 10.40 0.95 -3.68
N ARG A 15 9.64 -0.11 -3.38
CA ARG A 15 8.21 -0.22 -3.70
C ARG A 15 7.45 -0.74 -2.49
N TYR A 16 6.90 0.18 -1.70
CA TYR A 16 6.24 -0.13 -0.43
C TYR A 16 5.21 0.95 -0.09
N VAL A 17 4.32 0.63 0.85
CA VAL A 17 3.28 1.54 1.32
C VAL A 17 3.49 1.80 2.80
N THR A 18 3.50 3.08 3.17
CA THR A 18 3.40 3.50 4.57
C THR A 18 2.07 4.20 4.83
N ARG A 19 1.60 4.15 6.07
CA ARG A 19 0.41 4.87 6.54
C ARG A 19 0.79 5.83 7.65
N CYS A 20 0.22 7.02 7.66
CA CYS A 20 0.32 7.96 8.78
C CYS A 20 -1.06 8.29 9.32
N GLY A 21 -1.14 8.57 10.63
CA GLY A 21 -2.38 9.00 11.28
C GLY A 21 -2.74 10.47 11.09
N CYS A 22 -1.94 11.23 10.33
CA CYS A 22 -2.17 12.65 10.08
C CYS A 22 -3.45 12.87 9.25
N GLY A 23 -4.23 13.89 9.59
CA GLY A 23 -5.36 14.35 8.75
C GLY A 23 -6.45 13.31 8.49
N GLY A 24 -6.67 12.34 9.39
CA GLY A 24 -7.66 11.27 9.22
C GLY A 24 -7.11 9.99 8.60
N GLY A 25 -5.81 9.94 8.28
CA GLY A 25 -5.16 8.77 7.70
C GLY A 25 -4.75 9.01 6.25
N THR A 26 -3.46 8.94 5.96
CA THR A 26 -2.94 9.04 4.57
C THR A 26 -2.01 7.88 4.28
N TYR A 27 -2.19 7.27 3.10
CA TYR A 27 -1.29 6.26 2.56
C TYR A 27 -0.24 6.93 1.67
N HIS A 28 1.01 6.53 1.84
CA HIS A 28 2.14 6.97 1.05
C HIS A 28 2.62 5.78 0.23
N LEU A 29 2.33 5.76 -1.06
CA LEU A 29 2.86 4.78 -2.00
C LEU A 29 4.22 5.27 -2.48
N HIS A 30 5.28 4.60 -2.03
CA HIS A 30 6.65 4.84 -2.48
C HIS A 30 6.91 3.97 -3.70
N TRP A 31 7.28 4.58 -4.82
CA TRP A 31 7.49 3.90 -6.08
C TRP A 31 8.67 4.49 -6.85
N ASP A 32 9.80 3.78 -6.85
CA ASP A 32 11.03 4.14 -7.54
C ASP A 32 11.44 5.61 -7.28
N ALA A 33 11.12 6.54 -8.18
CA ALA A 33 11.46 7.97 -8.08
C ALA A 33 10.34 8.86 -7.51
N GLY A 34 9.17 8.32 -7.18
CA GLY A 34 8.00 9.09 -6.74
C GLY A 34 7.40 8.59 -5.43
N THR A 35 6.76 9.50 -4.70
CA THR A 35 5.91 9.17 -3.55
C THR A 35 4.53 9.76 -3.77
N PHE A 36 3.51 8.92 -3.82
CA PHE A 36 2.11 9.33 -3.97
C PHE A 36 1.41 9.35 -2.63
N ARG A 37 0.65 10.40 -2.36
CA ARG A 37 -0.19 10.52 -1.16
C ARG A 37 -1.62 10.23 -1.56
N LEU A 38 -2.21 9.22 -0.93
CA LEU A 38 -3.54 8.70 -1.26
C LEU A 38 -4.39 8.64 0.01
N THR A 39 -5.66 9.00 -0.11
CA THR A 39 -6.65 8.65 0.91
C THR A 39 -6.94 7.15 0.84
N GLU A 40 -7.58 6.59 1.87
CA GLU A 40 -7.98 5.19 1.85
C GLU A 40 -8.93 4.87 0.68
N GLU A 41 -9.89 5.76 0.41
CA GLU A 41 -10.82 5.62 -0.71
C GLU A 41 -10.09 5.63 -2.05
N ALA A 42 -9.07 6.47 -2.21
CA ALA A 42 -8.24 6.50 -3.41
C ALA A 42 -7.45 5.18 -3.59
N VAL A 43 -6.94 4.59 -2.50
CA VAL A 43 -6.29 3.27 -2.54
C VAL A 43 -7.29 2.18 -2.96
N ARG A 44 -8.49 2.15 -2.36
CA ARG A 44 -9.55 1.19 -2.72
C ARG A 44 -9.95 1.32 -4.19
N TYR A 45 -10.12 2.55 -4.67
CA TYR A 45 -10.42 2.85 -6.07
C TYR A 45 -9.32 2.33 -6.99
N LEU A 46 -8.05 2.60 -6.66
CA LEU A 46 -6.90 2.15 -7.44
C LEU A 46 -6.78 0.63 -7.53
N VAL A 47 -7.01 -0.09 -6.42
CA VAL A 47 -7.04 -1.57 -6.41
C VAL A 47 -8.08 -2.12 -7.40
N ARG A 48 -9.27 -1.51 -7.43
CA ARG A 48 -10.35 -1.90 -8.36
C ARG A 48 -9.96 -1.62 -9.81
N VAL A 49 -9.52 -0.39 -10.09
CA VAL A 49 -9.11 0.03 -11.43
C VAL A 49 -7.98 -0.83 -11.98
N LEU A 50 -6.99 -1.19 -11.15
CA LEU A 50 -5.95 -2.13 -11.54
C LEU A 50 -6.51 -3.50 -11.92
N GLY A 51 -7.53 -4.00 -11.20
CA GLY A 51 -8.18 -5.26 -11.56
C GLY A 51 -8.85 -5.24 -12.93
N GLU A 52 -9.44 -4.09 -13.30
CA GLU A 52 -10.09 -3.88 -14.59
C GLU A 52 -9.05 -3.73 -15.73
N ILE A 53 -8.00 -2.94 -15.51
CA ILE A 53 -6.95 -2.67 -16.51
C ILE A 53 -6.02 -3.86 -16.72
N LEU A 54 -5.83 -4.74 -15.73
CA LEU A 54 -5.00 -5.94 -15.87
C LEU A 54 -5.74 -7.13 -16.48
N SER A 55 -7.01 -6.93 -16.87
CA SER A 55 -7.73 -7.88 -17.70
C SER A 55 -6.99 -8.11 -19.03
N PRO A 56 -7.21 -9.25 -19.70
CA PRO A 56 -6.45 -9.64 -20.90
C PRO A 56 -6.44 -8.62 -22.04
N GLU A 57 -7.37 -7.64 -22.04
CA GLU A 57 -7.54 -6.63 -23.08
C GLU A 57 -6.98 -5.25 -22.71
N GLY A 58 -6.44 -5.08 -21.49
CA GLY A 58 -6.05 -3.76 -21.00
C GLY A 58 -4.66 -3.29 -21.44
N ALA A 59 -4.52 -1.96 -21.54
CA ALA A 59 -3.26 -1.29 -21.82
C ALA A 59 -2.49 -1.09 -20.50
N GLY A 60 -1.26 -1.63 -20.41
CA GLY A 60 -0.43 -1.65 -19.19
C GLY A 60 0.12 -0.30 -18.70
N VAL A 61 -0.67 0.77 -18.76
CA VAL A 61 -0.30 2.10 -18.24
C VAL A 61 -1.39 2.61 -17.31
N VAL A 62 -1.00 2.93 -16.07
CA VAL A 62 -1.89 3.53 -15.05
C VAL A 62 -1.40 4.93 -14.71
N TRP A 63 -2.30 5.90 -14.71
CA TRP A 63 -1.98 7.28 -14.35
C TRP A 63 -2.39 7.59 -12.92
N LEU A 64 -1.45 8.09 -12.12
CA LEU A 64 -1.65 8.60 -10.76
C LEU A 64 -1.35 10.10 -10.75
N GLY A 65 -2.40 10.91 -10.91
CA GLY A 65 -2.24 12.35 -11.14
C GLY A 65 -1.47 12.60 -12.44
N SER A 66 -0.30 13.24 -12.36
CA SER A 66 0.57 13.54 -13.50
C SER A 66 1.62 12.47 -13.80
N VAL A 67 1.68 11.38 -13.02
CA VAL A 67 2.69 10.33 -13.20
C VAL A 67 2.05 9.09 -13.84
N GLY A 68 2.62 8.66 -14.96
CA GLY A 68 2.26 7.40 -15.62
C GLY A 68 3.15 6.26 -15.14
N LEU A 69 2.54 5.22 -14.57
CA LEU A 69 3.18 3.94 -14.27
C LEU A 69 3.01 3.02 -15.47
N ARG A 70 4.10 2.73 -16.17
CA ARG A 70 4.15 1.69 -17.21
C ARG A 70 4.46 0.37 -16.52
N LEU A 71 3.52 -0.56 -16.58
CA LEU A 71 3.58 -1.82 -15.85
C LEU A 71 3.67 -2.96 -16.85
N ALA A 72 4.66 -3.83 -16.70
CA ALA A 72 4.55 -5.14 -17.29
C ALA A 72 3.35 -5.88 -16.68
N ARG A 73 2.75 -6.84 -17.40
CA ARG A 73 1.54 -7.54 -16.96
C ARG A 73 1.65 -8.09 -15.53
N GLY A 74 2.80 -8.66 -15.17
CA GLY A 74 3.06 -9.18 -13.82
C GLY A 74 3.22 -8.10 -12.75
N GLU A 75 3.78 -6.94 -13.10
CA GLU A 75 4.01 -5.83 -12.16
C GLU A 75 2.70 -5.20 -11.71
N GLY A 76 1.70 -5.13 -12.61
CA GLY A 76 0.38 -4.63 -12.23
C GLY A 76 -0.30 -5.51 -11.19
N TRP A 77 -0.23 -6.83 -11.33
CA TRP A 77 -0.80 -7.75 -10.33
C TRP A 77 -0.08 -7.62 -8.99
N GLN A 78 1.24 -7.42 -9.01
CA GLN A 78 2.02 -7.17 -7.80
C GLN A 78 1.66 -5.83 -7.14
N LEU A 79 1.47 -4.77 -7.91
CA LEU A 79 1.01 -3.47 -7.40
C LEU A 79 -0.39 -3.58 -6.80
N GLN A 80 -1.32 -4.24 -7.49
CA GLN A 80 -2.67 -4.46 -6.97
C GLN A 80 -2.65 -5.19 -5.63
N ARG A 81 -1.84 -6.26 -5.52
CA ARG A 81 -1.66 -7.01 -4.28
C ARG A 81 -1.06 -6.15 -3.16
N LEU A 82 0.00 -5.40 -3.45
CA LEU A 82 0.64 -4.50 -2.49
C LEU A 82 -0.37 -3.50 -1.89
N LEU A 83 -1.19 -2.90 -2.75
CA LEU A 83 -2.23 -1.94 -2.33
C LEU A 83 -3.35 -2.63 -1.54
N ALA A 84 -3.79 -3.81 -1.96
CA ALA A 84 -4.82 -4.56 -1.24
C ALA A 84 -4.34 -5.04 0.14
N GLU A 85 -3.07 -5.43 0.24
CA GLU A 85 -2.43 -5.79 1.52
C GLU A 85 -2.34 -4.58 2.45
N SER A 86 -2.06 -3.39 1.92
CA SER A 86 -2.00 -2.15 2.72
C SER A 86 -3.33 -1.76 3.38
N LEU A 87 -4.45 -2.19 2.81
CA LEU A 87 -5.80 -1.92 3.31
C LEU A 87 -6.27 -2.93 4.37
N ARG A 88 -5.51 -4.01 4.59
CA ARG A 88 -5.89 -5.00 5.60
C ARG A 88 -5.74 -4.36 6.98
N PRO A 89 -6.70 -4.58 7.89
CA PRO A 89 -6.48 -4.28 9.29
C PRO A 89 -5.15 -4.92 9.71
N GLU A 90 -4.35 -4.20 10.50
CA GLU A 90 -3.19 -4.82 11.14
C GLU A 90 -3.68 -6.13 11.75
N LYS A 91 -3.10 -7.27 11.32
CA LYS A 91 -3.23 -8.48 12.12
C LYS A 91 -2.68 -8.08 13.48
N GLU A 92 -3.51 -8.04 14.51
CA GLU A 92 -3.03 -8.05 15.89
C GLU A 92 -1.92 -9.09 15.93
N VAL A 93 -0.68 -8.66 16.11
CA VAL A 93 0.43 -9.57 16.30
C VAL A 93 0.16 -10.18 17.68
N PRO A 94 -0.28 -11.45 17.80
CA PRO A 94 -0.67 -12.02 19.08
C PRO A 94 0.49 -12.04 20.07
N GLU A 95 1.72 -11.96 19.55
CA GLU A 95 2.97 -11.99 20.31
C GLU A 95 3.16 -10.75 21.19
N LEU A 96 2.57 -9.59 20.85
CA LEU A 96 2.65 -8.40 21.72
C LEU A 96 1.63 -8.46 22.87
N GLN A 97 0.44 -9.03 22.69
CA GLN A 97 -0.49 -9.29 23.79
C GLN A 97 0.03 -10.38 24.75
N ALA A 98 0.71 -11.41 24.22
CA ALA A 98 1.32 -12.46 25.03
C ALA A 98 2.51 -11.96 25.88
N VAL A 99 3.22 -10.93 25.42
CA VAL A 99 4.31 -10.30 26.19
C VAL A 99 3.75 -9.47 27.35
N TRP A 100 2.69 -8.67 27.14
CA TRP A 100 2.10 -7.88 28.23
C TRP A 100 1.48 -8.73 29.35
N LEU A 101 0.90 -9.90 29.02
CA LEU A 101 0.34 -10.83 30.02
C LEU A 101 1.40 -11.60 30.83
N ARG A 102 2.66 -11.62 30.39
CA ARG A 102 3.77 -12.25 31.14
C ARG A 102 4.45 -11.33 32.15
N TYR A 103 4.21 -10.02 32.07
CA TYR A 103 4.81 -9.03 32.98
C TYR A 103 3.80 -8.45 33.99
N THR A 104 2.53 -8.84 33.94
CA THR A 104 1.47 -8.36 34.83
C THR A 104 0.83 -9.46 35.69
N ASN A 105 1.46 -10.64 35.76
CA ASN A 105 1.06 -11.73 36.65
C ASN A 105 2.23 -12.17 37.54
#